data_AF-A0A5E8V4D8-F1
#
_entry.id   AF-A0A5E8V4D8-F1
#
_cell.length_a   1.000
_cell.length_b   1.000
_cell.length_c   1.000
_cell.angle_alpha   90.00
_cell.angle_beta   90.00
_cell.angle_gamma   90.00
#
_symmetry.space_group_name_H-M   'P 1'
#
loop_
_entity.id
_entity.type
_entity.pdbx_description
1 polymer ?
#
loop_
_entity_poly.entity_id
_entity_poly.type
_entity_poly.pdbx_seq_one_letter_code
_entity_poly.pdbx_strand_id
1 'polypeptide(L)'
;MKILLPQSGNTIGERVAFVFQADDNIAEMTMSSANPSVHLHVAMDETELMPMADQLIQLGDGRYLYVFDLPAKPGRHIIRLYWADPQHHTISETVQTLNVVVKESK
;
A
#
# COMPACT_ATOMS: atom_id res chain seq x y z
N MET A 1 2.88 -6.90 -9.32
CA MET A 1 3.02 -5.98 -8.17
C MET A 1 3.91 -6.59 -7.09
N LYS A 2 4.79 -5.80 -6.46
CA LYS A 2 5.74 -6.29 -5.44
C LYS A 2 6.06 -5.21 -4.42
N ILE A 3 6.05 -5.56 -3.13
CA ILE A 3 6.50 -4.65 -2.06
C ILE A 3 8.03 -4.63 -2.03
N LEU A 4 8.62 -3.44 -2.02
CA LEU A 4 10.07 -3.24 -1.95
C LEU A 4 10.49 -2.74 -0.56
N LEU A 5 9.75 -1.80 0.02
CA LEU A 5 9.93 -1.30 1.38
C LEU A 5 8.56 -1.03 2.03
N PRO A 6 8.40 -1.24 3.35
CA PRO A 6 9.36 -1.92 4.23
C PRO A 6 9.53 -3.40 3.86
N GLN A 7 10.57 -4.04 4.39
CA GLN A 7 10.78 -5.48 4.24
C GLN A 7 10.25 -6.26 5.47
N SER A 8 9.99 -7.56 5.29
CA SER A 8 9.41 -8.38 6.33
C SER A 8 10.32 -8.39 7.56
N GLY A 9 9.75 -8.13 8.75
CA GLY A 9 10.47 -8.02 10.02
C GLY A 9 11.06 -6.64 10.30
N ASN A 10 10.93 -5.66 9.39
CA ASN A 10 11.36 -4.29 9.65
C ASN A 10 10.53 -3.65 10.77
N THR A 11 11.18 -2.76 11.50
CA THR A 11 10.53 -1.93 12.51
C THR A 11 10.22 -0.54 11.94
N ILE A 12 8.94 -0.17 11.89
CA ILE A 12 8.43 1.07 11.31
C ILE A 12 7.84 1.99 12.38
N GLY A 13 7.81 3.29 12.11
CA GLY A 13 7.08 4.26 12.95
C GLY A 13 5.62 4.38 12.52
N GLU A 14 4.88 5.30 13.15
CA GLU A 14 3.51 5.64 12.75
C GLU A 14 3.45 6.21 11.33
N ARG A 15 4.43 7.02 10.93
CA ARG A 15 4.52 7.49 9.54
C ARG A 15 5.35 6.52 8.71
N VAL A 16 4.72 5.91 7.71
CA VAL A 16 5.30 4.83 6.91
C VAL A 16 5.61 5.33 5.50
N ALA A 17 6.83 5.10 5.05
CA ALA A 17 7.21 5.22 3.65
C ALA A 17 7.13 3.82 3.01
N PHE A 18 6.15 3.63 2.14
CA PHE A 18 5.87 2.35 1.51
C PHE A 18 6.26 2.43 0.03
N VAL A 19 7.25 1.64 -0.37
CA VAL A 19 7.74 1.58 -1.74
C VAL A 19 7.35 0.24 -2.34
N PHE A 20 6.72 0.29 -3.49
CA PHE A 20 6.29 -0.90 -4.21
C PHE A 20 6.50 -0.71 -5.71
N GLN A 21 6.58 -1.83 -6.41
CA GLN A 21 6.64 -1.88 -7.86
C GLN A 21 5.31 -2.36 -8.41
N ALA A 22 4.77 -1.63 -9.37
CA ALA A 22 3.56 -1.92 -10.12
C ALA A 22 3.79 -1.54 -11.59
N ASP A 23 2.79 -1.77 -12.44
CA ASP A 23 2.87 -1.38 -13.84
C ASP A 23 2.94 0.16 -13.95
N ASP A 24 3.63 0.66 -14.99
CA ASP A 24 4.00 2.07 -15.13
C ASP A 24 2.82 3.06 -15.22
N ASN A 25 1.60 2.56 -15.34
CA ASN A 25 0.39 3.35 -15.52
C ASN A 25 -0.56 3.33 -14.31
N ILE A 26 0.01 3.26 -13.10
CA ILE A 26 -0.79 3.17 -11.87
C ILE A 26 -1.78 4.33 -11.70
N ALA A 27 -1.47 5.52 -12.23
CA ALA A 27 -2.33 6.69 -12.14
C ALA A 27 -3.68 6.47 -12.82
N GLU A 28 -3.71 5.74 -13.94
CA GLU A 28 -4.95 5.34 -14.63
C GLU A 28 -5.69 4.18 -13.94
N MET A 29 -5.06 3.58 -12.93
CA MET A 29 -5.55 2.44 -12.15
C MET A 29 -5.79 2.81 -10.69
N THR A 30 -5.98 4.09 -10.36
CA THR A 30 -6.33 4.54 -9.01
C THR A 30 -7.71 5.16 -9.00
N MET A 31 -8.30 5.31 -7.80
CA MET A 31 -9.67 5.84 -7.61
C MET A 31 -9.91 7.20 -8.25
N SER A 32 -8.86 8.00 -8.48
CA SER A 32 -8.94 9.31 -9.12
C SER A 32 -9.06 9.26 -10.65
N SER A 33 -8.94 8.08 -11.27
CA SER A 33 -9.15 7.92 -12.71
C SER A 33 -10.64 7.96 -13.06
N ALA A 34 -10.98 8.38 -14.28
CA ALA A 34 -12.38 8.53 -14.69
C ALA A 34 -13.15 7.20 -14.77
N ASN A 35 -12.45 6.06 -14.88
CA ASN A 35 -13.06 4.73 -14.92
C ASN A 35 -12.01 3.65 -14.59
N PRO A 36 -11.53 3.55 -13.33
CA PRO A 36 -10.52 2.58 -12.96
C PRO A 36 -11.09 1.19 -13.13
N SER A 37 -10.42 0.34 -13.92
CA SER A 37 -10.78 -1.09 -13.98
C SER A 37 -10.36 -1.84 -12.71
N VAL A 38 -9.38 -1.31 -11.98
CA VAL A 38 -8.92 -1.76 -10.66
C VAL A 38 -8.40 -0.56 -9.87
N HIS A 39 -8.30 -0.67 -8.54
CA HIS A 39 -7.65 0.33 -7.68
C HIS A 39 -6.88 -0.28 -6.50
N LEU A 40 -5.89 0.47 -6.01
CA LEU A 40 -4.90 -0.01 -5.05
C LEU A 40 -5.43 0.09 -3.62
N HIS A 41 -5.11 -0.93 -2.82
CA HIS A 41 -5.35 -0.94 -1.39
C HIS A 41 -4.09 -1.27 -0.60
N VAL A 42 -3.93 -0.56 0.51
CA VAL A 42 -2.98 -0.88 1.57
C VAL A 42 -3.79 -1.15 2.83
N ALA A 43 -3.85 -2.41 3.25
CA ALA A 43 -4.57 -2.81 4.44
C ALA A 43 -3.60 -3.25 5.55
N MET A 44 -3.97 -2.99 6.80
CA MET A 44 -3.29 -3.52 7.96
C MET A 44 -4.31 -3.69 9.10
N ASP A 45 -4.38 -4.90 9.65
CA ASP A 45 -5.39 -5.30 10.64
C ASP A 45 -6.81 -4.96 10.15
N GLU A 46 -7.51 -4.06 10.84
CA GLU A 46 -8.86 -3.58 10.50
C GLU A 46 -8.85 -2.27 9.71
N THR A 47 -7.68 -1.71 9.41
CA THR A 47 -7.54 -0.47 8.63
C THR A 47 -7.27 -0.78 7.17
N GLU A 48 -8.03 -0.16 6.28
CA GLU A 48 -7.86 -0.25 4.83
C GLU A 48 -7.74 1.16 4.26
N LEU A 49 -6.66 1.41 3.54
CA LEU A 49 -6.35 2.70 2.92
C LEU A 49 -6.37 2.53 1.40
N MET A 50 -6.96 3.53 0.72
CA MET A 50 -7.04 3.60 -0.74
C MET A 50 -6.20 4.77 -1.23
N PRO A 51 -4.96 4.55 -1.70
CA PRO A 51 -4.14 5.62 -2.24
C PRO A 51 -4.78 6.22 -3.50
N MET A 52 -4.87 7.55 -3.53
CA MET A 52 -5.21 8.32 -4.73
C MET A 52 -3.96 8.54 -5.60
N ALA A 53 -4.13 8.84 -6.89
CA ALA A 53 -2.98 9.05 -7.79
C ALA A 53 -2.02 10.14 -7.29
N ASP A 54 -2.55 11.23 -6.75
CA ASP A 54 -1.78 12.39 -6.26
C ASP A 54 -1.01 12.09 -4.97
N GLN A 55 -1.33 11.01 -4.28
CA GLN A 55 -0.60 10.52 -3.11
C GLN A 55 0.54 9.56 -3.48
N LEU A 56 0.60 9.13 -4.74
CA LEU A 56 1.61 8.21 -5.25
C LEU A 56 2.71 8.99 -5.98
N ILE A 57 3.93 8.94 -5.43
CA ILE A 57 5.09 9.58 -6.04
C ILE A 57 5.80 8.55 -6.91
N GLN A 58 5.85 8.78 -8.23
CA GLN A 58 6.58 7.91 -9.16
C GLN A 58 8.10 8.10 -8.99
N LEU A 59 8.80 6.99 -8.74
CA LEU A 59 10.26 6.95 -8.57
C LEU A 59 11.01 6.48 -9.84
N GLY A 60 10.28 6.08 -10.89
CA GLY A 60 10.82 5.48 -12.11
C GLY A 60 10.87 3.95 -12.06
N ASP A 61 10.94 3.30 -13.23
CA ASP A 61 10.97 1.84 -13.41
C ASP A 61 9.78 1.10 -12.73
N GLY A 62 8.57 1.65 -12.86
CA GLY A 62 7.36 1.11 -12.24
C GLY A 62 7.33 1.19 -10.71
N ARG A 63 8.22 1.97 -10.09
CA ARG A 63 8.28 2.11 -8.63
C ARG A 63 7.52 3.33 -8.16
N TYR A 64 6.78 3.16 -7.07
CA TYR A 64 5.98 4.21 -6.45
C TYR A 64 6.25 4.28 -4.96
N LEU A 65 6.27 5.50 -4.44
CA LEU A 65 6.30 5.81 -3.01
C LEU A 65 4.92 6.29 -2.56
N TYR A 66 4.40 5.66 -1.53
CA TYR A 66 3.23 6.10 -0.79
C TYR A 66 3.64 6.39 0.66
N VAL A 67 3.38 7.61 1.13
CA VAL A 67 3.66 8.00 2.52
C VAL A 67 2.34 8.27 3.22
N PHE A 68 2.12 7.57 4.32
CA PHE A 68 0.87 7.67 5.07
C PHE A 68 1.11 7.51 6.56
N ASP A 69 0.17 8.02 7.35
CA ASP A 69 0.12 7.77 8.78
C ASP A 69 -0.66 6.48 9.01
N LEU A 70 -0.03 5.57 9.72
CA LEU A 70 -0.54 4.26 10.06
C LEU A 70 -1.08 4.35 11.50
N PRO A 71 -2.41 4.29 11.69
CA PRO A 71 -3.02 4.32 13.02
C PRO A 71 -2.90 2.95 13.72
N ALA A 72 -1.70 2.39 13.78
CA ALA A 72 -1.42 1.12 14.45
C ALA A 72 -1.05 1.33 15.91
N LYS A 73 -1.43 0.38 16.76
CA LYS A 73 -0.80 0.24 18.07
C LYS A 73 0.65 -0.25 17.88
N PRO A 74 1.55 -0.01 18.84
CA PRO A 74 2.86 -0.65 18.84
C PRO A 74 2.73 -2.18 18.89
N GLY A 75 3.58 -2.90 18.15
CA GLY A 75 3.52 -4.36 18.11
C GLY A 75 3.77 -4.97 16.74
N ARG A 76 3.45 -6.25 16.58
CA ARG A 76 3.58 -6.98 15.30
C ARG A 76 2.30 -6.83 14.49
N HIS A 77 2.44 -6.45 13.22
CA HIS A 77 1.34 -6.24 12.30
C HIS A 77 1.60 -6.88 10.94
N ILE A 78 0.52 -7.09 10.19
CA ILE A 78 0.56 -7.60 8.83
C ILE A 78 0.02 -6.53 7.90
N ILE A 79 0.86 -6.04 6.99
CA ILE A 79 0.45 -5.15 5.89
C ILE A 79 0.12 -6.01 4.68
N ARG A 80 -0.97 -5.68 3.99
CA ARG A 80 -1.39 -6.26 2.72
C ARG A 80 -1.46 -5.17 1.67
N LEU A 81 -0.92 -5.45 0.49
CA LEU A 81 -1.03 -4.62 -0.70
C LEU A 81 -1.75 -5.43 -1.77
N TYR A 82 -2.85 -4.93 -2.32
CA TYR A 82 -3.63 -5.63 -3.34
C TYR A 82 -4.35 -4.67 -4.27
N TRP A 83 -4.74 -5.20 -5.42
CA TRP A 83 -5.71 -4.58 -6.32
C TRP A 83 -7.12 -5.03 -5.96
N ALA A 84 -8.08 -4.12 -6.09
CA ALA A 84 -9.50 -4.42 -6.01
C ALA A 84 -10.22 -3.99 -7.29
N ASP A 85 -11.33 -4.65 -7.62
CA ASP A 85 -12.21 -4.25 -8.71
C ASP A 85 -13.01 -2.96 -8.36
N PRO A 86 -13.79 -2.39 -9.29
CA PRO A 86 -14.56 -1.17 -9.00
C PRO A 86 -15.70 -1.38 -8.00
N GLN A 87 -15.98 -2.63 -7.59
CA GLN A 87 -16.93 -3.00 -6.55
C GLN A 87 -16.22 -3.24 -5.19
N HIS A 88 -14.93 -2.95 -5.10
CA HIS A 88 -14.05 -3.19 -3.93
C HIS A 88 -13.85 -4.68 -3.61
N HIS A 89 -14.07 -5.60 -4.56
CA HIS A 89 -13.67 -6.98 -4.36
C HIS A 89 -12.16 -7.12 -4.56
N THR A 90 -11.48 -7.67 -3.56
CA THR A 90 -10.05 -8.00 -3.63
C THR A 90 -9.76 -8.98 -4.77
N ILE A 91 -8.77 -8.64 -5.61
CA ILE A 91 -8.24 -9.54 -6.63
C ILE A 91 -7.15 -10.40 -5.98
N SER A 92 -7.53 -11.58 -5.48
CA SER A 92 -6.71 -12.42 -4.58
C SER A 92 -5.30 -12.73 -5.09
N GLU A 93 -5.10 -12.90 -6.40
CA GLU A 93 -3.80 -13.18 -7.03
C GLU A 93 -2.80 -12.01 -6.93
N THR A 94 -3.29 -10.81 -6.63
CA THR A 94 -2.46 -9.60 -6.51
C THR A 94 -1.99 -9.32 -5.08
N VAL A 95 -2.50 -10.09 -4.11
CA VAL A 95 -2.22 -9.86 -2.69
C VAL A 95 -0.75 -10.11 -2.38
N GLN A 96 -0.08 -9.08 -1.91
CA GLN A 96 1.24 -9.12 -1.30
C GLN A 96 1.08 -8.91 0.21
N THR A 97 1.78 -9.70 1.01
CA THR A 97 1.69 -9.65 2.47
C THR A 97 3.06 -9.42 3.08
N LEU A 98 3.12 -8.60 4.12
CA LEU A 98 4.34 -8.19 4.77
C LEU A 98 4.16 -8.16 6.29
N ASN A 99 5.06 -8.79 7.04
CA ASN A 99 5.07 -8.69 8.50
C ASN A 99 5.96 -7.50 8.92
N VAL A 100 5.48 -6.65 9.82
CA VAL A 100 6.24 -5.51 10.33
C VAL A 100 6.09 -5.38 11.85
N VAL A 101 6.97 -4.59 12.46
CA VAL A 101 6.86 -4.21 13.87
C VAL A 101 6.68 -2.71 13.98
N VAL A 102 5.58 -2.24 14.55
CA VAL A 102 5.35 -0.81 14.80
C VAL A 102 6.00 -0.43 16.14
N LYS A 103 6.80 0.64 16.14
CA LYS A 103 7.49 1.14 17.35
C LYS A 103 6.52 1.73 18.35
N GLU A 104 6.91 1.69 19.63
CA GLU A 104 6.26 2.52 20.64
C GLU A 104 6.55 4.00 20.37
N SER A 105 5.48 4.79 20.30
CA SER A 105 5.56 6.25 20.27
C SER A 105 5.98 6.72 21.66
N LYS A 106 7.15 7.38 21.73
CA LYS A 106 7.69 7.94 22.98
C LYS A 106 7.02 9.26 23.33
#